data_AF-A0A927R3H4-F1
#
_entry.id   AF-A0A927R3H4-F1
#
_cell.length_a   1.000
_cell.length_b   1.000
_cell.length_c   1.000
_cell.angle_alpha   90.00
_cell.angle_beta   90.00
_cell.angle_gamma   90.00
#
_symmetry.space_group_name_H-M   'P 1'
#
loop_
_entity.id
_entity.type
_entity.pdbx_description
1 polymer ?
#
loop_
_entity_poly.entity_id
_entity_poly.type
_entity_poly.pdbx_seq_one_letter_code
_entity_poly.pdbx_strand_id
1 'polypeptide(L)'
;MSDPWPEGRAASADDAGKGLLDGGPVAESPLWGVDYDPAAECLWRWVDAPADATVSTIVTGYAGLAAEARHALRSRLCPDDLYTLATFARRRAFAAIRTGVPAEVRVAFDALSAIELNRIDWRDIWVSTALTSYAAERLGLIPAETVRGAAGRAEPELAALLREVTADSIDLVEECGYRVLETPTGRVLVDDEGADYAPETDLAGLAFEVAAMLERDDYRVGHVSVAAELPDIWLAGAGTSAVAGARRRLTGCASVHAEPAGAAVITDQHVLLVFLAEAASAEDAAVLAEAASRKATDRTVELGVAAGRQCAVVVARSTVLGLSAIETRATLARFGPRLAAILSGTGSSVTDRS
;
A
#
# COMPACT_ATOMS: atom_id res chain seq x y z
N MET A 1 -21.06 -2.01 -1.41
CA MET A 1 -20.26 -0.88 -1.88
C MET A 1 -21.17 0.08 -2.60
N SER A 2 -21.75 1.02 -1.87
CA SER A 2 -22.33 2.24 -2.43
C SER A 2 -21.18 3.02 -3.06
N ASP A 3 -21.37 3.65 -4.22
CA ASP A 3 -20.33 4.48 -4.86
C ASP A 3 -19.88 5.55 -3.83
N PRO A 4 -18.66 5.46 -3.25
CA PRO A 4 -18.24 6.39 -2.20
C PRO A 4 -17.84 7.77 -2.77
N TRP A 5 -17.98 7.95 -4.08
CA TRP A 5 -17.45 9.10 -4.80
C TRP A 5 -18.56 10.12 -5.08
N PRO A 6 -18.34 11.41 -4.81
CA PRO A 6 -19.33 12.43 -5.11
C PRO A 6 -19.70 12.38 -6.60
N GLU A 7 -20.97 12.09 -6.88
CA GLU A 7 -21.54 12.06 -8.22
C GLU A 7 -21.25 13.41 -8.92
N GLY A 8 -20.46 13.40 -9.99
CA GLY A 8 -20.21 14.61 -10.80
C GLY A 8 -18.76 14.89 -11.20
N ARG A 9 -17.76 14.12 -10.74
CA ARG A 9 -16.34 14.27 -11.17
C ARG A 9 -15.79 13.06 -11.96
N ALA A 10 -16.65 12.34 -12.67
CA ALA A 10 -16.20 11.32 -13.62
C ALA A 10 -15.54 12.00 -14.84
N ALA A 11 -14.27 12.38 -14.70
CA ALA A 11 -13.42 12.68 -15.85
C ALA A 11 -13.15 11.37 -16.60
N SER A 12 -13.32 11.38 -17.91
CA SER A 12 -12.85 10.29 -18.78
C SER A 12 -11.35 10.10 -18.57
N ALA A 13 -10.95 8.98 -17.97
CA ALA A 13 -9.55 8.62 -17.78
C ALA A 13 -8.75 8.55 -19.10
N ASP A 14 -9.45 8.43 -20.24
CA ASP A 14 -8.84 8.26 -21.56
C ASP A 14 -8.32 9.57 -22.20
N ASP A 15 -8.74 10.75 -21.73
CA ASP A 15 -8.34 12.04 -22.35
C ASP A 15 -7.12 12.72 -21.71
N ALA A 16 -6.78 12.40 -20.46
CA ALA A 16 -5.65 13.05 -19.77
C ALA A 16 -4.26 12.54 -20.22
N GLY A 17 -4.19 11.34 -20.80
CA GLY A 17 -2.91 10.69 -21.14
C GLY A 17 -2.27 11.13 -22.47
N LYS A 18 -3.02 11.79 -23.37
CA LYS A 18 -2.53 12.03 -24.75
C LYS A 18 -1.85 13.38 -25.00
N GLY A 19 -1.92 14.32 -24.05
CA GLY A 19 -1.31 15.65 -24.19
C GLY A 19 0.05 15.83 -23.50
N LEU A 20 0.54 14.83 -22.76
CA LEU A 20 1.61 15.01 -21.77
C LEU A 20 3.05 14.87 -22.31
N LEU A 21 3.24 14.57 -23.60
CA LEU A 21 4.55 14.17 -24.15
C LEU A 21 5.24 15.21 -25.05
N ASP A 22 4.67 16.41 -25.25
CA ASP A 22 5.29 17.44 -26.08
C ASP A 22 6.13 18.41 -25.22
N GLY A 23 7.32 17.95 -24.83
CA GLY A 23 8.24 18.64 -23.94
C GLY A 23 9.04 19.74 -24.63
N GLY A 24 8.70 21.01 -24.37
CA GLY A 24 9.65 22.12 -24.47
C GLY A 24 10.83 21.94 -23.49
N PRO A 25 11.90 22.77 -23.57
CA PRO A 25 13.03 22.66 -22.66
C PRO A 25 12.55 22.78 -21.22
N VAL A 26 12.62 21.67 -20.49
CA VAL A 26 12.20 21.59 -19.09
C VAL A 26 13.15 22.49 -18.30
N ALA A 27 12.66 23.64 -17.84
CA ALA A 27 13.35 24.35 -16.77
C ALA A 27 13.45 23.37 -15.61
N GLU A 28 14.67 23.02 -15.21
CA GLU A 28 14.93 21.94 -14.23
C GLU A 28 13.98 22.08 -13.03
N SER A 29 13.14 21.07 -12.82
CA SER A 29 12.24 21.03 -11.68
C SER A 29 13.06 21.13 -10.37
N PRO A 30 12.59 21.84 -9.34
CA PRO A 30 13.25 21.83 -8.03
C PRO A 30 13.31 20.43 -7.40
N LEU A 31 12.49 19.48 -7.85
CA LEU A 31 12.47 18.09 -7.38
C LEU A 31 13.13 17.11 -8.38
N TRP A 32 13.82 17.62 -9.40
CA TRP A 32 14.50 16.79 -10.39
C TRP A 32 15.45 15.77 -9.73
N GLY A 33 15.23 14.48 -10.02
CA GLY A 33 16.04 13.39 -9.50
C GLY A 33 15.76 13.02 -8.04
N VAL A 34 14.74 13.60 -7.42
CA VAL A 34 14.24 13.17 -6.11
C VAL A 34 13.22 12.06 -6.33
N ASP A 35 13.52 10.88 -5.82
CA ASP A 35 12.62 9.72 -5.90
C ASP A 35 12.60 8.98 -4.57
N TYR A 36 11.48 8.33 -4.26
CA TYR A 36 11.36 7.46 -3.10
C TYR A 36 11.76 6.04 -3.48
N ASP A 37 12.57 5.40 -2.64
CA ASP A 37 12.71 3.96 -2.74
C ASP A 37 11.33 3.32 -2.52
N PRO A 38 10.91 2.32 -3.31
CA PRO A 38 9.62 1.65 -3.14
C PRO A 38 9.36 1.20 -1.70
N ALA A 39 10.38 0.77 -0.96
CA ALA A 39 10.23 0.37 0.44
C ALA A 39 9.87 1.55 1.37
N ALA A 40 10.20 2.78 1.00
CA ALA A 40 9.81 4.00 1.70
C ALA A 40 8.40 4.49 1.30
N GLU A 41 7.85 4.06 0.17
CA GLU A 41 6.45 4.38 -0.17
C GLU A 41 5.46 3.56 0.65
N CYS A 42 5.89 2.35 1.06
CA CYS A 42 5.14 1.48 1.93
C CYS A 42 4.90 2.10 3.31
N LEU A 43 3.65 2.05 3.79
CA LEU A 43 3.29 2.54 5.15
C LEU A 43 3.18 1.40 6.18
N TRP A 44 3.29 0.14 5.75
CA TRP A 44 3.26 -1.04 6.62
C TRP A 44 4.56 -1.23 7.42
N ARG A 45 5.60 -0.46 7.08
CA ARG A 45 6.82 -0.28 7.86
C ARG A 45 7.34 1.14 7.69
N TRP A 46 8.10 1.63 8.67
CA TRP A 46 8.82 2.89 8.51
C TRP A 46 10.22 2.63 7.95
N VAL A 47 10.55 3.30 6.84
CA VAL A 47 11.89 3.35 6.26
C VAL A 47 12.29 4.82 6.14
N ASP A 48 13.47 5.18 6.64
CA ASP A 48 14.01 6.53 6.48
C ASP A 48 14.36 6.78 5.01
N ALA A 49 13.92 7.91 4.47
CA ALA A 49 14.15 8.26 3.07
C ALA A 49 14.89 9.60 2.99
N PRO A 50 16.08 9.68 2.37
CA PRO A 50 16.77 10.95 2.13
C PRO A 50 15.92 11.97 1.37
N ALA A 51 15.02 11.49 0.51
CA ALA A 51 14.04 12.30 -0.20
C ALA A 51 13.17 13.17 0.75
N ASP A 52 12.85 12.68 1.95
CA ASP A 52 12.06 13.46 2.92
C ASP A 52 12.73 14.80 3.27
N ALA A 53 14.06 14.82 3.44
CA ALA A 53 14.79 16.03 3.80
C ALA A 53 14.82 17.05 2.65
N THR A 54 15.00 16.56 1.42
CA THR A 54 14.97 17.39 0.21
C THR A 54 13.58 18.00 -0.01
N VAL A 55 12.54 17.17 0.02
CA VAL A 55 11.15 17.62 -0.16
C VAL A 55 10.73 18.57 0.97
N SER A 56 11.09 18.27 2.23
CA SER A 56 10.81 19.14 3.38
C SER A 56 11.41 20.55 3.21
N THR A 57 12.65 20.63 2.71
CA THR A 57 13.30 21.92 2.43
C THR A 57 12.52 22.72 1.38
N ILE A 58 12.10 22.07 0.29
CA ILE A 58 11.34 22.71 -0.79
C ILE A 58 9.96 23.15 -0.32
N VAL A 59 9.23 22.29 0.41
CA VAL A 59 7.90 22.60 0.95
C VAL A 59 7.96 23.76 1.94
N THR A 60 8.97 23.78 2.82
CA THR A 60 9.18 24.89 3.77
C THR A 60 9.45 26.20 3.05
N GLY A 61 10.32 26.18 2.02
CA GLY A 61 10.59 27.35 1.19
C GLY A 61 9.34 27.84 0.45
N TYR A 62 8.61 26.90 -0.16
CA TYR A 62 7.36 27.17 -0.88
C TYR A 62 6.30 27.84 0.01
N ALA A 63 6.13 27.39 1.25
CA ALA A 63 5.15 27.94 2.17
C ALA A 63 5.40 29.44 2.49
N GLY A 64 6.65 29.89 2.40
CA GLY A 64 7.07 31.28 2.64
C GLY A 64 7.05 32.19 1.41
N LEU A 65 6.86 31.66 0.20
CA LEU A 65 6.85 32.46 -1.04
C LEU A 65 5.59 33.31 -1.18
N ALA A 66 5.66 34.40 -1.95
CA ALA A 66 4.49 35.15 -2.42
C ALA A 66 3.66 34.34 -3.42
N ALA A 67 2.41 34.74 -3.68
CA ALA A 67 1.48 33.97 -4.52
C ALA A 67 2.00 33.74 -5.95
N GLU A 68 2.57 34.76 -6.57
CA GLU A 68 3.14 34.70 -7.92
C GLU A 68 4.34 33.74 -7.98
N ALA A 69 5.21 33.81 -6.96
CA ALA A 69 6.37 32.94 -6.85
C ALA A 69 5.97 31.46 -6.56
N ARG A 70 4.91 31.24 -5.77
CA ARG A 70 4.33 29.90 -5.57
C ARG A 70 3.82 29.31 -6.88
N HIS A 71 3.05 30.09 -7.64
CA HIS A 71 2.55 29.64 -8.95
C HIS A 71 3.69 29.34 -9.92
N ALA A 72 4.71 30.20 -9.98
CA ALA A 72 5.89 29.97 -10.83
C ALA A 72 6.72 28.74 -10.42
N LEU A 73 6.73 28.38 -9.13
CA LEU A 73 7.37 27.14 -8.66
C LEU A 73 6.54 25.91 -9.08
N ARG A 74 5.22 25.93 -8.85
CA ARG A 74 4.33 24.82 -9.19
C ARG A 74 4.35 24.49 -10.68
N SER A 75 4.34 25.50 -11.54
CA SER A 75 4.36 25.31 -12.99
C SER A 75 5.65 24.67 -13.53
N ARG A 76 6.71 24.60 -12.71
CA ARG A 76 7.97 23.91 -13.03
C ARG A 76 8.00 22.45 -12.56
N LEU A 77 7.09 22.04 -11.69
CA LEU A 77 6.98 20.64 -11.25
C LEU A 77 6.47 19.80 -12.41
N CYS A 78 7.05 18.64 -12.68
CA CYS A 78 6.52 17.65 -13.60
C CYS A 78 5.50 16.74 -12.87
N PRO A 79 4.73 15.89 -13.59
CA PRO A 79 3.80 14.96 -12.97
C PRO A 79 4.45 14.06 -11.89
N ASP A 80 5.67 13.57 -12.12
CA ASP A 80 6.39 12.72 -11.16
C ASP A 80 6.73 13.48 -9.87
N ASP A 81 7.04 14.78 -9.97
CA ASP A 81 7.25 15.64 -8.80
C ASP A 81 5.96 15.81 -7.98
N LEU A 82 4.80 15.84 -8.65
CA LEU A 82 3.49 15.90 -7.97
C LEU A 82 3.22 14.62 -7.19
N TYR A 83 3.54 13.45 -7.76
CA TYR A 83 3.47 12.17 -7.03
C TYR A 83 4.50 12.12 -5.89
N THR A 84 5.70 12.67 -6.08
CA THR A 84 6.73 12.79 -5.03
C THR A 84 6.20 13.62 -3.85
N LEU A 85 5.50 14.73 -4.11
CA LEU A 85 4.84 15.54 -3.07
C LEU A 85 3.70 14.81 -2.37
N ALA A 86 2.87 14.05 -3.12
CA ALA A 86 1.80 13.24 -2.55
C ALA A 86 2.34 12.11 -1.66
N THR A 87 3.36 11.38 -2.11
CA THR A 87 4.07 10.37 -1.31
C THR A 87 4.69 10.98 -0.06
N PHE A 88 5.37 12.13 -0.17
CA PHE A 88 5.88 12.85 0.99
C PHE A 88 4.76 13.21 1.97
N ALA A 89 3.63 13.74 1.51
CA ALA A 89 2.49 14.08 2.35
C ALA A 89 1.96 12.87 3.13
N ARG A 90 1.76 11.72 2.45
CA ARG A 90 1.35 10.45 3.09
C ARG A 90 2.35 10.00 4.14
N ARG A 91 3.65 10.06 3.83
CA ARG A 91 4.72 9.72 4.79
C ARG A 91 4.72 10.64 6.01
N ARG A 92 4.48 11.95 5.84
CA ARG A 92 4.36 12.90 6.96
C ARG A 92 3.12 12.66 7.81
N ALA A 93 1.97 12.37 7.19
CA ALA A 93 0.77 11.97 7.91
C ALA A 93 0.99 10.68 8.72
N PHE A 94 1.64 9.67 8.12
CA PHE A 94 2.01 8.44 8.81
C PHE A 94 3.00 8.70 9.96
N ALA A 95 4.01 9.53 9.75
CA ALA A 95 4.95 9.94 10.80
C ALA A 95 4.21 10.59 11.99
N ALA A 96 3.19 11.42 11.73
CA ALA A 96 2.36 12.02 12.77
C ALA A 96 1.60 10.96 13.59
N ILE A 97 0.95 10.00 12.93
CA ILE A 97 0.22 8.89 13.57
C ILE A 97 1.16 8.05 14.46
N ARG A 98 2.35 7.78 13.94
CA ARG A 98 3.36 6.93 14.57
C ARG A 98 4.03 7.60 15.77
N THR A 99 4.40 8.87 15.65
CA THR A 99 5.23 9.59 16.65
C THR A 99 4.41 10.47 17.59
N GLY A 100 3.17 10.79 17.24
CA GLY A 100 2.34 11.71 18.02
C GLY A 100 2.69 13.19 17.81
N VAL A 101 3.48 13.54 16.80
CA VAL A 101 3.99 14.91 16.57
C VAL A 101 3.02 15.69 15.67
N PRO A 102 2.29 16.71 16.18
CA PRO A 102 1.29 17.45 15.39
C PRO A 102 1.88 18.30 14.27
N ALA A 103 3.17 18.65 14.35
CA ALA A 103 3.84 19.46 13.32
C ALA A 103 3.91 18.73 11.97
N GLU A 104 4.03 17.40 11.96
CA GLU A 104 4.12 16.59 10.74
C GLU A 104 2.82 16.69 9.90
N VAL A 105 1.66 16.83 10.55
CA VAL A 105 0.37 17.04 9.86
C VAL A 105 0.36 18.34 9.06
N ARG A 106 0.94 19.41 9.61
CA ARG A 106 1.02 20.70 8.90
C ARG A 106 1.96 20.61 7.70
N VAL A 107 3.08 19.92 7.85
CA VAL A 107 4.03 19.68 6.75
C VAL A 107 3.36 18.87 5.63
N ALA A 108 2.54 17.87 5.97
CA ALA A 108 1.77 17.10 4.99
C ALA A 108 0.79 17.99 4.20
N PHE A 109 -0.02 18.81 4.86
CA PHE A 109 -0.92 19.75 4.18
C PHE A 109 -0.16 20.80 3.35
N ASP A 110 1.00 21.26 3.82
CA ASP A 110 1.83 22.21 3.07
C ASP A 110 2.35 21.60 1.77
N ALA A 111 2.78 20.33 1.81
CA ALA A 111 3.18 19.58 0.63
C ALA A 111 2.02 19.43 -0.36
N LEU A 112 0.83 19.04 0.12
CA LEU A 112 -0.36 18.93 -0.73
C LEU A 112 -0.69 20.27 -1.40
N SER A 113 -0.56 21.40 -0.70
CA SER A 113 -0.84 22.73 -1.26
C SER A 113 0.09 23.16 -2.41
N ALA A 114 1.19 22.44 -2.66
CA ALA A 114 2.10 22.68 -3.77
C ALA A 114 1.70 21.93 -5.06
N ILE A 115 0.63 21.12 -5.04
CA ILE A 115 0.21 20.30 -6.18
C ILE A 115 -0.75 21.07 -7.10
N GLU A 116 -0.64 20.84 -8.42
CA GLU A 116 -1.61 21.29 -9.43
C GLU A 116 -2.59 20.15 -9.75
N LEU A 117 -3.84 20.29 -9.28
CA LEU A 117 -4.82 19.19 -9.27
C LEU A 117 -5.14 18.64 -10.66
N ASN A 118 -5.06 19.45 -11.71
CA ASN A 118 -5.37 19.05 -13.09
C ASN A 118 -4.24 18.28 -13.79
N ARG A 119 -3.11 18.04 -13.11
CA ARG A 119 -1.92 17.37 -13.67
C ARG A 119 -1.59 16.05 -12.96
N ILE A 120 -2.43 15.64 -12.03
CA ILE A 120 -2.32 14.40 -11.27
C ILE A 120 -3.72 13.77 -11.14
N ASP A 121 -3.81 12.48 -10.82
CA ASP A 121 -5.10 11.88 -10.47
C ASP A 121 -5.63 12.52 -9.17
N TRP A 122 -6.78 13.19 -9.27
CA TRP A 122 -7.36 13.89 -8.13
C TRP A 122 -7.72 12.93 -6.97
N ARG A 123 -7.94 11.64 -7.26
CA ARG A 123 -8.25 10.62 -6.25
C ARG A 123 -7.06 10.38 -5.31
N ASP A 124 -5.83 10.41 -5.83
CA ASP A 124 -4.63 10.25 -5.01
C ASP A 124 -4.43 11.44 -4.06
N ILE A 125 -4.80 12.65 -4.50
CA ILE A 125 -4.79 13.84 -3.66
C ILE A 125 -5.89 13.80 -2.61
N TRP A 126 -7.08 13.31 -2.99
CA TRP A 126 -8.18 13.10 -2.07
C TRP A 126 -7.77 12.14 -0.95
N VAL A 127 -7.25 10.95 -1.28
CA VAL A 127 -6.80 9.94 -0.30
C VAL A 127 -5.68 10.48 0.58
N SER A 128 -4.70 11.19 0.00
CA SER A 128 -3.61 11.80 0.77
C SER A 128 -4.11 12.89 1.74
N THR A 129 -5.14 13.65 1.33
CA THR A 129 -5.79 14.65 2.18
C THR A 129 -6.59 14.00 3.30
N ALA A 130 -7.35 12.94 3.00
CA ALA A 130 -8.13 12.18 3.97
C ALA A 130 -7.23 11.55 5.03
N LEU A 131 -6.13 10.90 4.62
CA LEU A 131 -5.13 10.35 5.55
C LEU A 131 -4.52 11.43 6.46
N THR A 132 -4.23 12.61 5.91
CA THR A 132 -3.70 13.75 6.68
C THR A 132 -4.73 14.30 7.65
N SER A 133 -6.00 14.37 7.24
CA SER A 133 -7.13 14.77 8.09
C SER A 133 -7.31 13.80 9.25
N TYR A 134 -7.35 12.49 8.97
CA TYR A 134 -7.39 11.43 9.99
C TYR A 134 -6.24 11.57 10.99
N ALA A 135 -5.00 11.79 10.52
CA ALA A 135 -3.85 12.00 11.38
C ALA A 135 -4.03 13.23 12.31
N ALA A 136 -4.62 14.31 11.80
CA ALA A 136 -4.92 15.51 12.59
C ALA A 136 -5.91 15.22 13.72
N GLU A 137 -7.04 14.57 13.40
CA GLU A 137 -8.08 14.20 14.38
C GLU A 137 -7.52 13.28 15.46
N ARG A 138 -6.72 12.29 15.07
CA ARG A 138 -6.12 11.32 15.99
C ARG A 138 -5.21 11.97 17.03
N LEU A 139 -4.65 13.13 16.70
CA LEU A 139 -3.80 13.96 17.57
C LEU A 139 -4.57 15.08 18.28
N GLY A 140 -5.90 15.12 18.17
CA GLY A 140 -6.75 16.13 18.81
C GLY A 140 -6.69 17.50 18.15
N LEU A 141 -6.24 17.59 16.90
CA LEU A 141 -6.35 18.79 16.08
C LEU A 141 -7.73 18.86 15.42
N ILE A 142 -8.14 20.05 14.99
CA ILE A 142 -9.31 20.25 14.15
C ILE A 142 -8.84 20.32 12.69
N PRO A 143 -9.15 19.33 11.83
CA PRO A 143 -8.62 19.27 10.45
C PRO A 143 -8.93 20.52 9.63
N ALA A 144 -10.19 20.97 9.63
CA ALA A 144 -10.64 22.16 8.91
C ALA A 144 -9.86 23.44 9.30
N GLU A 145 -9.44 23.57 10.57
CA GLU A 145 -8.62 24.69 11.01
C GLU A 145 -7.15 24.51 10.63
N THR A 146 -6.66 23.29 10.71
CA THR A 146 -5.26 22.91 10.44
C THR A 146 -4.92 23.11 8.95
N VAL A 147 -5.83 22.75 8.05
CA VAL A 147 -5.62 22.88 6.59
C VAL A 147 -5.71 24.33 6.10
N ARG A 148 -6.26 25.25 6.88
CA ARG A 148 -6.61 26.63 6.43
C ARG A 148 -5.44 27.36 5.78
N GLY A 149 -4.24 27.23 6.35
CA GLY A 149 -3.03 27.84 5.81
C GLY A 149 -2.63 27.25 4.45
N ALA A 150 -2.62 25.93 4.34
CA ALA A 150 -2.33 25.20 3.11
C ALA A 150 -3.36 25.52 2.01
N ALA A 151 -4.65 25.48 2.33
CA ALA A 151 -5.72 25.84 1.40
C ALA A 151 -5.65 27.31 0.95
N GLY A 152 -5.06 28.21 1.74
CA GLY A 152 -4.79 29.60 1.33
C GLY A 152 -3.62 29.76 0.36
N ARG A 153 -2.74 28.76 0.25
CA ARG A 153 -1.58 28.74 -0.68
C ARG A 153 -1.85 27.97 -1.97
N ALA A 154 -2.75 26.99 -1.90
CA ALA A 154 -3.17 26.15 -3.01
C ALA A 154 -3.94 26.92 -4.10
N GLU A 155 -4.07 26.30 -5.27
CA GLU A 155 -4.94 26.80 -6.34
C GLU A 155 -6.42 26.62 -6.00
N PRO A 156 -7.34 27.41 -6.60
CA PRO A 156 -8.73 27.43 -6.17
C PRO A 156 -9.41 26.06 -6.09
N GLU A 157 -9.20 25.20 -7.08
CA GLU A 157 -9.80 23.85 -7.13
C GLU A 157 -9.21 22.92 -6.06
N LEU A 158 -7.89 22.91 -5.91
CA LEU A 158 -7.23 22.14 -4.85
C LEU A 158 -7.65 22.66 -3.46
N ALA A 159 -7.71 23.98 -3.28
CA ALA A 159 -8.15 24.58 -2.04
C ALA A 159 -9.60 24.21 -1.68
N ALA A 160 -10.47 24.04 -2.68
CA ALA A 160 -11.83 23.55 -2.47
C ALA A 160 -11.81 22.09 -2.01
N LEU A 161 -11.06 21.21 -2.70
CA LEU A 161 -10.91 19.80 -2.33
C LEU A 161 -10.33 19.63 -0.92
N LEU A 162 -9.27 20.38 -0.57
CA LEU A 162 -8.68 20.34 0.77
C LEU A 162 -9.67 20.69 1.87
N ARG A 163 -10.56 21.67 1.64
CA ARG A 163 -11.60 22.07 2.59
C ARG A 163 -12.75 21.07 2.65
N GLU A 164 -13.14 20.52 1.49
CA GLU A 164 -14.18 19.50 1.37
C GLU A 164 -13.81 18.27 2.20
N VAL A 165 -12.63 17.69 1.99
CA VAL A 165 -12.20 16.47 2.68
C VAL A 165 -11.99 16.67 4.18
N THR A 166 -11.62 17.88 4.61
CA THR A 166 -11.36 18.17 6.03
C THR A 166 -12.57 18.72 6.80
N ALA A 167 -13.74 18.78 6.15
CA ALA A 167 -14.96 19.27 6.77
C ALA A 167 -15.58 18.26 7.74
N ASP A 168 -15.43 16.96 7.44
CA ASP A 168 -16.00 15.85 8.18
C ASP A 168 -14.90 14.90 8.71
N SER A 169 -15.29 14.01 9.62
CA SER A 169 -14.40 12.98 10.15
C SER A 169 -14.16 11.89 9.11
N ILE A 170 -12.92 11.38 9.06
CA ILE A 170 -12.51 10.39 8.08
C ILE A 170 -12.65 8.97 8.63
N ASP A 171 -13.41 8.12 7.94
CA ASP A 171 -13.29 6.66 8.13
C ASP A 171 -12.07 6.16 7.37
N LEU A 172 -10.96 5.91 8.08
CA LEU A 172 -9.70 5.50 7.45
C LEU A 172 -9.82 4.25 6.57
N VAL A 173 -10.69 3.30 6.93
CA VAL A 173 -10.85 2.06 6.18
C VAL A 173 -11.65 2.33 4.91
N GLU A 174 -12.84 2.93 5.04
CA GLU A 174 -13.73 3.14 3.89
C GLU A 174 -13.18 4.19 2.91
N GLU A 175 -12.53 5.22 3.42
CA GLU A 175 -12.10 6.37 2.62
C GLU A 175 -10.66 6.24 2.12
N CYS A 176 -9.76 5.68 2.93
CA CYS A 176 -8.34 5.60 2.58
C CYS A 176 -7.87 4.17 2.26
N GLY A 177 -8.67 3.14 2.55
CA GLY A 177 -8.25 1.75 2.41
C GLY A 177 -7.11 1.37 3.35
N TYR A 178 -7.01 1.98 4.53
CA TYR A 178 -5.96 1.68 5.49
C TYR A 178 -6.50 1.24 6.86
N ARG A 179 -5.74 0.39 7.53
CA ARG A 179 -5.93 0.04 8.93
C ARG A 179 -4.69 0.36 9.75
N VAL A 180 -4.88 0.99 10.92
CA VAL A 180 -3.79 1.19 11.89
C VAL A 180 -3.57 -0.09 12.68
N LEU A 181 -2.35 -0.61 12.66
CA LEU A 181 -1.94 -1.75 13.49
C LEU A 181 -0.83 -1.35 14.46
N GLU A 182 -0.89 -1.88 15.68
CA GLU A 182 0.17 -1.75 16.67
C GLU A 182 1.16 -2.90 16.49
N THR A 183 2.44 -2.59 16.31
CA THR A 183 3.53 -3.58 16.20
C THR A 183 4.57 -3.35 17.29
N PRO A 184 5.47 -4.30 17.56
CA PRO A 184 6.60 -4.08 18.47
C PRO A 184 7.48 -2.88 18.10
N THR A 185 7.49 -2.49 16.81
CA THR A 185 8.25 -1.33 16.33
C THR A 185 7.44 -0.04 16.35
N GLY A 186 6.18 -0.05 16.81
CA GLY A 186 5.24 1.07 16.81
C GLY A 186 4.12 0.90 15.78
N ARG A 187 3.32 1.95 15.60
CA ARG A 187 2.19 1.94 14.66
C ARG A 187 2.65 1.82 13.21
N VAL A 188 1.87 1.08 12.43
CA VAL A 188 1.97 0.93 10.98
C VAL A 188 0.60 1.07 10.33
N LEU A 189 0.58 1.38 9.03
CA LEU A 189 -0.64 1.38 8.22
C LEU A 189 -0.54 0.25 7.21
N VAL A 190 -1.51 -0.67 7.24
CA VAL A 190 -1.62 -1.74 6.24
C VAL A 190 -2.80 -1.46 5.33
N ASP A 191 -2.70 -1.91 4.08
CA ASP A 191 -3.81 -1.83 3.14
C ASP A 191 -4.97 -2.71 3.66
N ASP A 192 -6.19 -2.19 3.58
CA ASP A 192 -7.42 -2.90 3.87
C ASP A 192 -8.20 -3.08 2.55
N GLU A 193 -8.31 -4.32 2.09
CA GLU A 193 -8.93 -4.65 0.79
C GLU A 193 -10.46 -4.79 0.86
N GLY A 194 -11.07 -4.55 2.04
CA GLY A 194 -12.51 -4.43 2.21
C GLY A 194 -13.30 -5.73 2.28
N ALA A 195 -12.67 -6.90 2.32
CA ALA A 195 -13.36 -8.17 2.59
C ALA A 195 -13.73 -8.32 4.08
N ASP A 196 -14.66 -9.23 4.39
CA ASP A 196 -15.00 -9.57 5.77
C ASP A 196 -13.74 -10.07 6.52
N TYR A 197 -13.43 -9.43 7.65
CA TYR A 197 -12.21 -9.67 8.41
C TYR A 197 -12.47 -9.74 9.92
N ALA A 198 -12.73 -10.96 10.39
CA ALA A 198 -12.89 -11.30 11.80
C ALA A 198 -12.15 -12.61 12.17
N PRO A 199 -10.84 -12.74 11.86
CA PRO A 199 -10.08 -13.92 12.25
C PRO A 199 -9.87 -13.96 13.77
N GLU A 200 -9.79 -15.17 14.35
CA GLU A 200 -9.37 -15.36 15.74
C GLU A 200 -7.84 -15.23 15.89
N THR A 201 -7.11 -15.56 14.84
CA THR A 201 -5.65 -15.46 14.76
C THR A 201 -5.22 -14.07 14.30
N ASP A 202 -4.08 -13.60 14.80
CA ASP A 202 -3.41 -12.39 14.30
C ASP A 202 -2.79 -12.63 12.91
N LEU A 203 -3.63 -12.64 11.86
CA LEU A 203 -3.19 -12.84 10.49
C LEU A 203 -2.24 -11.73 10.01
N ALA A 204 -2.34 -10.51 10.55
CA ALA A 204 -1.43 -9.42 10.23
C ALA A 204 -0.03 -9.66 10.80
N GLY A 205 0.06 -10.11 12.06
CA GLY A 205 1.31 -10.57 12.67
C GLY A 205 1.97 -11.68 11.86
N LEU A 206 1.20 -12.69 11.43
CA LEU A 206 1.70 -13.74 10.54
C LEU A 206 2.18 -13.20 9.19
N ALA A 207 1.49 -12.20 8.63
CA ALA A 207 1.90 -11.55 7.38
C ALA A 207 3.26 -10.83 7.52
N PHE A 208 3.52 -10.18 8.66
CA PHE A 208 4.83 -9.59 8.93
C PHE A 208 5.94 -10.64 9.10
N GLU A 209 5.64 -11.78 9.73
CA GLU A 209 6.59 -12.90 9.82
C GLU A 209 6.91 -13.48 8.43
N VAL A 210 5.90 -13.61 7.57
CA VAL A 210 6.08 -14.03 6.17
C VAL A 210 6.89 -13.00 5.39
N ALA A 211 6.60 -11.71 5.53
CA ALA A 211 7.38 -10.65 4.89
C ALA A 211 8.86 -10.76 5.27
N ALA A 212 9.16 -10.88 6.56
CA ALA A 212 10.54 -11.06 7.04
C ALA A 212 11.17 -12.39 6.58
N MET A 213 10.39 -13.45 6.37
CA MET A 213 10.88 -14.70 5.77
C MET A 213 11.28 -14.50 4.32
N LEU A 214 10.46 -13.79 3.53
CA LEU A 214 10.71 -13.52 2.11
C LEU A 214 11.92 -12.60 1.93
N GLU A 215 12.08 -11.58 2.76
CA GLU A 215 13.23 -10.67 2.68
C GLU A 215 14.57 -11.36 2.99
N ARG A 216 14.56 -12.41 3.81
CA ARG A 216 15.74 -13.26 4.03
C ARG A 216 16.03 -14.23 2.88
N ASP A 217 15.14 -14.29 1.90
CA ASP A 217 15.18 -15.22 0.76
C ASP A 217 15.29 -14.45 -0.57
N ASP A 218 15.92 -13.26 -0.54
CA ASP A 218 16.18 -12.38 -1.69
C ASP A 218 14.94 -11.85 -2.40
N TYR A 219 13.84 -11.65 -1.65
CA TYR A 219 12.67 -10.90 -2.11
C TYR A 219 12.60 -9.51 -1.47
N ARG A 220 12.01 -8.56 -2.17
CA ARG A 220 11.62 -7.25 -1.67
C ARG A 220 10.11 -7.24 -1.49
N VAL A 221 9.66 -7.11 -0.24
CA VAL A 221 8.23 -7.00 0.06
C VAL A 221 7.79 -5.55 -0.17
N GLY A 222 6.84 -5.36 -1.08
CA GLY A 222 6.27 -4.06 -1.40
C GLY A 222 4.94 -3.82 -0.68
N HIS A 223 4.13 -4.86 -0.48
CA HIS A 223 2.79 -4.69 0.12
C HIS A 223 2.47 -5.77 1.14
N VAL A 224 1.77 -5.34 2.18
CA VAL A 224 1.12 -6.19 3.18
C VAL A 224 -0.29 -5.65 3.35
N SER A 225 -1.29 -6.50 3.12
CA SER A 225 -2.71 -6.15 3.25
C SER A 225 -3.44 -7.08 4.20
N VAL A 226 -4.54 -6.59 4.76
CA VAL A 226 -5.54 -7.34 5.52
C VAL A 226 -6.89 -7.20 4.83
N ALA A 227 -7.89 -7.96 5.29
CA ALA A 227 -9.20 -7.98 4.66
C ALA A 227 -9.12 -8.28 3.15
N ALA A 228 -8.13 -9.08 2.75
CA ALA A 228 -7.97 -9.51 1.37
C ALA A 228 -9.03 -10.56 1.00
N GLU A 229 -9.32 -10.70 -0.29
CA GLU A 229 -9.98 -11.91 -0.78
C GLU A 229 -8.91 -12.97 -1.08
N LEU A 230 -9.24 -14.27 -0.96
CA LEU A 230 -8.49 -15.34 -1.61
C LEU A 230 -9.10 -15.61 -3.01
N PRO A 231 -8.46 -15.19 -4.11
CA PRO A 231 -9.06 -15.32 -5.43
C PRO A 231 -9.22 -16.76 -5.91
N ASP A 232 -10.37 -17.08 -6.52
CA ASP A 232 -10.64 -18.39 -7.14
C ASP A 232 -9.60 -18.77 -8.20
N ILE A 233 -9.01 -17.77 -8.86
CA ILE A 233 -7.99 -17.99 -9.89
C ILE A 233 -6.70 -18.59 -9.33
N TRP A 234 -6.52 -18.73 -8.01
CA TRP A 234 -5.38 -19.42 -7.41
C TRP A 234 -5.69 -20.83 -6.91
N LEU A 235 -6.94 -21.28 -7.03
CA LEU A 235 -7.37 -22.60 -6.54
C LEU A 235 -7.76 -23.51 -7.70
N ALA A 236 -7.24 -24.74 -7.73
CA ALA A 236 -7.69 -25.75 -8.68
C ALA A 236 -9.08 -26.25 -8.29
N GLY A 237 -9.99 -26.35 -9.27
CA GLY A 237 -11.36 -26.78 -9.01
C GLY A 237 -12.14 -25.78 -8.15
N ALA A 238 -11.87 -24.47 -8.25
CA ALA A 238 -12.59 -23.43 -7.53
C ALA A 238 -14.13 -23.52 -7.68
N GLY A 239 -14.62 -24.02 -8.82
CA GLY A 239 -16.06 -24.28 -9.05
C GLY A 239 -16.62 -25.53 -8.37
N THR A 240 -15.79 -26.34 -7.70
CA THR A 240 -16.27 -27.50 -6.94
C THR A 240 -16.94 -27.05 -5.64
N SER A 241 -17.97 -27.77 -5.20
CA SER A 241 -18.71 -27.45 -3.98
C SER A 241 -17.82 -27.43 -2.73
N ALA A 242 -16.79 -28.28 -2.68
CA ALA A 242 -15.84 -28.35 -1.57
C ALA A 242 -14.99 -27.07 -1.46
N VAL A 243 -14.28 -26.68 -2.53
CA VAL A 243 -13.40 -25.51 -2.53
C VAL A 243 -14.19 -24.21 -2.35
N ALA A 244 -15.29 -24.05 -3.09
CA ALA A 244 -16.17 -22.89 -2.96
C ALA A 244 -16.80 -22.81 -1.56
N GLY A 245 -17.12 -23.96 -0.96
CA GLY A 245 -17.63 -24.06 0.41
C GLY A 245 -16.61 -23.63 1.46
N ALA A 246 -15.39 -24.14 1.38
CA ALA A 246 -14.30 -23.79 2.27
C ALA A 246 -13.96 -22.28 2.19
N ARG A 247 -13.92 -21.72 0.97
CA ARG A 247 -13.64 -20.29 0.75
C ARG A 247 -14.70 -19.37 1.36
N ARG A 248 -15.98 -19.70 1.23
CA ARG A 248 -17.08 -18.94 1.87
C ARG A 248 -17.08 -19.05 3.39
N ARG A 249 -16.29 -19.95 3.97
CA ARG A 249 -16.11 -20.13 5.41
C ARG A 249 -14.76 -19.60 5.91
N LEU A 250 -14.10 -18.75 5.13
CA LEU A 250 -13.00 -17.95 5.64
C LEU A 250 -13.54 -16.89 6.61
N THR A 251 -12.79 -16.68 7.68
CA THR A 251 -13.07 -15.67 8.71
C THR A 251 -12.22 -14.42 8.49
N GLY A 252 -11.13 -14.54 7.72
CA GLY A 252 -10.29 -13.44 7.28
C GLY A 252 -9.16 -13.93 6.38
N CYS A 253 -8.57 -13.01 5.63
CA CYS A 253 -7.39 -13.25 4.81
C CYS A 253 -6.49 -12.01 4.82
N ALA A 254 -5.18 -12.24 4.86
CA ALA A 254 -4.14 -11.23 4.68
C ALA A 254 -3.31 -11.60 3.44
N SER A 255 -2.67 -10.63 2.81
CA SER A 255 -1.79 -10.89 1.67
C SER A 255 -0.43 -10.21 1.82
N VAL A 256 0.59 -10.83 1.24
CA VAL A 256 1.94 -10.30 1.11
C VAL A 256 2.33 -10.33 -0.35
N HIS A 257 2.74 -9.19 -0.89
CA HIS A 257 3.24 -9.06 -2.25
C HIS A 257 4.72 -8.73 -2.24
N ALA A 258 5.51 -9.55 -2.94
CA ALA A 258 6.94 -9.37 -3.03
C ALA A 258 7.47 -9.57 -4.46
N GLU A 259 8.57 -8.92 -4.76
CA GLU A 259 9.31 -9.02 -6.01
C GLU A 259 10.70 -9.60 -5.75
N PRO A 260 11.32 -10.32 -6.68
CA PRO A 260 12.73 -10.71 -6.55
C PRO A 260 13.63 -9.46 -6.39
N ALA A 261 14.57 -9.47 -5.45
CA ALA A 261 15.47 -8.34 -5.18
C ALA A 261 16.81 -8.41 -5.96
N GLY A 262 17.08 -9.51 -6.67
CA GLY A 262 18.35 -9.75 -7.35
C GLY A 262 18.51 -9.03 -8.69
N ALA A 263 19.67 -8.41 -8.93
CA ALA A 263 20.01 -7.65 -10.14
C ALA A 263 20.00 -8.44 -11.46
N ALA A 264 19.96 -9.78 -11.40
CA ALA A 264 19.89 -10.65 -12.57
C ALA A 264 18.46 -10.83 -13.12
N VAL A 265 17.46 -10.30 -12.42
CA VAL A 265 16.05 -10.42 -12.75
C VAL A 265 15.49 -9.04 -13.05
N ILE A 266 14.70 -8.95 -14.11
CA ILE A 266 13.89 -7.75 -14.35
C ILE A 266 12.74 -7.79 -13.33
N THR A 267 12.90 -7.03 -12.24
CA THR A 267 12.16 -7.22 -10.98
C THR A 267 10.66 -6.97 -11.09
N ASP A 268 10.24 -6.08 -11.99
CA ASP A 268 8.82 -5.73 -12.23
C ASP A 268 8.05 -6.78 -13.06
N GLN A 269 8.74 -7.79 -13.60
CA GLN A 269 8.13 -8.83 -14.42
C GLN A 269 7.71 -10.08 -13.62
N HIS A 270 8.16 -10.18 -12.37
CA HIS A 270 7.97 -11.36 -11.56
C HIS A 270 7.50 -11.00 -10.17
N VAL A 271 6.47 -11.71 -9.71
CA VAL A 271 5.87 -11.46 -8.41
C VAL A 271 5.68 -12.76 -7.64
N LEU A 272 5.82 -12.67 -6.34
CA LEU A 272 5.47 -13.68 -5.36
C LEU A 272 4.35 -13.13 -4.49
N LEU A 273 3.21 -13.79 -4.52
CA LEU A 273 2.04 -13.48 -3.69
C LEU A 273 1.91 -14.55 -2.63
N VAL A 274 1.64 -14.16 -1.39
CA VAL A 274 1.29 -15.09 -0.31
C VAL A 274 -0.01 -14.65 0.32
N PHE A 275 -1.04 -15.48 0.23
CA PHE A 275 -2.30 -15.29 0.94
C PHE A 275 -2.29 -16.12 2.22
N LEU A 276 -2.60 -15.51 3.35
CA LEU A 276 -2.72 -16.14 4.66
C LEU A 276 -4.18 -16.06 5.09
N ALA A 277 -4.86 -17.19 5.17
CA ALA A 277 -6.28 -17.25 5.47
C ALA A 277 -6.56 -18.07 6.72
N GLU A 278 -7.55 -17.64 7.50
CA GLU A 278 -8.13 -18.44 8.58
C GLU A 278 -9.50 -18.97 8.16
N ALA A 279 -9.64 -20.28 8.12
CA ALA A 279 -10.90 -20.96 7.84
C ALA A 279 -11.66 -21.30 9.14
N ALA A 280 -12.97 -21.54 9.01
CA ALA A 280 -13.81 -21.99 10.11
C ALA A 280 -13.38 -23.35 10.71
N SER A 281 -12.68 -24.18 9.93
CA SER A 281 -12.20 -25.49 10.37
C SER A 281 -10.86 -25.85 9.76
N ALA A 282 -10.14 -26.80 10.38
CA ALA A 282 -8.88 -27.30 9.84
C ALA A 282 -9.04 -28.08 8.53
N GLU A 283 -10.20 -28.73 8.35
CA GLU A 283 -10.55 -29.40 7.10
C GLU A 283 -10.69 -28.39 5.96
N ASP A 284 -11.36 -27.27 6.20
CA ASP A 284 -11.52 -26.21 5.19
C ASP A 284 -10.15 -25.62 4.79
N ALA A 285 -9.28 -25.35 5.75
CA ALA A 285 -7.92 -24.87 5.48
C ALA A 285 -7.11 -25.89 4.64
N ALA A 286 -7.21 -27.18 4.97
CA ALA A 286 -6.56 -28.25 4.21
C ALA A 286 -7.10 -28.37 2.77
N VAL A 287 -8.42 -28.23 2.58
CA VAL A 287 -9.04 -28.24 1.24
C VAL A 287 -8.49 -27.10 0.38
N LEU A 288 -8.35 -25.89 0.93
CA LEU A 288 -7.81 -24.74 0.22
C LEU A 288 -6.34 -24.92 -0.13
N ALA A 289 -5.51 -25.37 0.82
CA ALA A 289 -4.09 -25.64 0.59
C ALA A 289 -3.86 -26.75 -0.46
N GLU A 290 -4.66 -27.82 -0.44
CA GLU A 290 -4.57 -28.87 -1.46
C GLU A 290 -5.01 -28.34 -2.83
N ALA A 291 -6.10 -27.56 -2.89
CA ALA A 291 -6.58 -26.95 -4.12
C ALA A 291 -5.54 -26.01 -4.74
N ALA A 292 -4.83 -25.22 -3.94
CA ALA A 292 -3.71 -24.40 -4.41
C ALA A 292 -2.58 -25.26 -4.97
N SER A 293 -2.13 -26.29 -4.23
CA SER A 293 -0.98 -27.12 -4.64
C SER A 293 -1.22 -27.94 -5.91
N ARG A 294 -2.49 -28.25 -6.23
CA ARG A 294 -2.87 -28.95 -7.47
C ARG A 294 -2.91 -28.02 -8.68
N LYS A 295 -2.95 -26.71 -8.47
CA LYS A 295 -2.81 -25.74 -9.54
C LYS A 295 -1.33 -25.68 -9.95
N ALA A 296 -1.09 -25.72 -11.25
CA ALA A 296 0.18 -25.39 -11.84
C ALA A 296 -0.07 -25.14 -13.32
N THR A 297 0.50 -24.05 -13.82
CA THR A 297 0.61 -23.75 -15.25
C THR A 297 2.06 -23.39 -15.56
N ASP A 298 2.42 -23.27 -16.84
CA ASP A 298 3.79 -22.82 -17.20
C ASP A 298 4.10 -21.39 -16.74
N ARG A 299 3.07 -20.61 -16.33
CA ARG A 299 3.19 -19.20 -15.94
C ARG A 299 2.96 -18.95 -14.46
N THR A 300 2.34 -19.89 -13.77
CA THR A 300 2.00 -19.79 -12.35
C THR A 300 2.38 -21.08 -11.66
N VAL A 301 3.14 -20.93 -10.58
CA VAL A 301 3.49 -22.05 -9.72
C VAL A 301 2.92 -21.75 -8.35
N GLU A 302 2.07 -22.65 -7.88
CA GLU A 302 1.40 -22.52 -6.60
C GLU A 302 1.89 -23.55 -5.58
N LEU A 303 1.93 -23.14 -4.30
CA LEU A 303 2.16 -23.99 -3.13
C LEU A 303 1.09 -23.65 -2.09
N GLY A 304 0.37 -24.66 -1.62
CA GLY A 304 -0.51 -24.54 -0.46
C GLY A 304 0.09 -25.20 0.78
N VAL A 305 -0.04 -24.54 1.92
CA VAL A 305 0.37 -25.07 3.23
C VAL A 305 -0.79 -24.88 4.19
N ALA A 306 -1.13 -25.89 4.99
CA ALA A 306 -2.13 -25.78 6.05
C ALA A 306 -1.55 -26.18 7.38
N ALA A 307 -1.96 -25.49 8.44
CA ALA A 307 -1.67 -25.83 9.83
C ALA A 307 -2.85 -25.40 10.70
N GLY A 308 -3.53 -26.34 11.36
CA GLY A 308 -4.75 -26.02 12.09
C GLY A 308 -5.82 -25.40 11.19
N ARG A 309 -6.43 -24.30 11.64
CA ARG A 309 -7.44 -23.52 10.89
C ARG A 309 -6.82 -22.57 9.86
N GLN A 310 -5.50 -22.44 9.84
CA GLN A 310 -4.80 -21.49 9.00
C GLN A 310 -4.27 -22.19 7.74
N CYS A 311 -4.29 -21.49 6.62
CA CYS A 311 -3.58 -21.91 5.41
C CYS A 311 -2.85 -20.74 4.74
N ALA A 312 -1.75 -21.07 4.07
CA ALA A 312 -1.02 -20.19 3.18
C ALA A 312 -1.16 -20.67 1.73
N VAL A 313 -1.42 -19.75 0.81
CA VAL A 313 -1.37 -19.97 -0.64
C VAL A 313 -0.29 -19.08 -1.23
N VAL A 314 0.80 -19.69 -1.65
CA VAL A 314 1.94 -19.02 -2.29
C VAL A 314 1.79 -19.15 -3.79
N VAL A 315 1.88 -18.03 -4.51
CA VAL A 315 1.79 -17.96 -5.97
C VAL A 315 3.01 -17.23 -6.50
N ALA A 316 3.86 -17.93 -7.23
CA ALA A 316 4.88 -17.30 -8.04
C ALA A 316 4.42 -17.20 -9.49
N ARG A 317 4.55 -16.02 -10.09
CA ARG A 317 4.13 -15.81 -11.48
C ARG A 317 5.00 -14.80 -12.22
N SER A 318 4.93 -14.91 -13.55
CA SER A 318 5.31 -13.82 -14.45
C SER A 318 4.10 -12.91 -14.74
N THR A 319 4.34 -11.61 -14.85
CA THR A 319 3.37 -10.63 -15.35
C THR A 319 3.46 -10.45 -16.87
N VAL A 320 4.54 -10.92 -17.50
CA VAL A 320 4.81 -10.78 -18.94
C VAL A 320 4.34 -12.00 -19.72
N LEU A 321 3.60 -11.75 -20.79
CA LEU A 321 3.12 -12.78 -21.71
C LEU A 321 4.31 -13.52 -22.35
N GLY A 322 4.36 -14.84 -22.17
CA GLY A 322 5.39 -15.70 -22.78
C GLY A 322 6.64 -15.90 -21.92
N LEU A 323 6.73 -15.26 -20.76
CA LEU A 323 7.77 -15.57 -19.77
C LEU A 323 7.23 -16.52 -18.70
N SER A 324 8.00 -17.54 -18.37
CA SER A 324 7.71 -18.46 -17.26
C SER A 324 8.00 -17.80 -15.91
N ALA A 325 7.38 -18.30 -14.84
CA ALA A 325 7.77 -17.90 -13.49
C ALA A 325 9.23 -18.30 -13.20
N ILE A 326 9.95 -17.48 -12.43
CA ILE A 326 11.31 -17.81 -11.96
C ILE A 326 11.29 -19.04 -11.07
N GLU A 327 10.28 -19.10 -10.21
CA GLU A 327 10.08 -20.20 -9.30
C GLU A 327 9.44 -21.40 -10.02
N THR A 328 9.92 -22.58 -9.67
CA THR A 328 9.33 -23.87 -10.01
C THR A 328 8.68 -24.46 -8.76
N ARG A 329 7.90 -25.53 -8.91
CA ARG A 329 7.32 -26.23 -7.75
C ARG A 329 8.40 -26.72 -6.79
N ALA A 330 9.53 -27.19 -7.33
CA ALA A 330 10.65 -27.67 -6.53
C ALA A 330 11.32 -26.55 -5.73
N THR A 331 11.47 -25.36 -6.32
CA THR A 331 12.09 -24.22 -5.64
C THR A 331 11.12 -23.58 -4.62
N LEU A 332 9.82 -23.47 -4.91
CA LEU A 332 8.83 -22.99 -3.93
C LEU A 332 8.71 -23.87 -2.69
N ALA A 333 8.92 -25.19 -2.83
CA ALA A 333 8.80 -26.13 -1.73
C ALA A 333 9.69 -25.77 -0.53
N ARG A 334 10.76 -24.97 -0.72
CA ARG A 334 11.62 -24.46 0.37
C ARG A 334 10.86 -23.59 1.39
N PHE A 335 9.80 -22.91 0.97
CA PHE A 335 8.97 -22.09 1.87
C PHE A 335 8.02 -22.92 2.73
N GLY A 336 7.68 -24.15 2.31
CA GLY A 336 6.68 -24.99 2.96
C GLY A 336 6.91 -25.20 4.46
N PRO A 337 8.07 -25.73 4.88
CA PRO A 337 8.36 -25.94 6.31
C PRO A 337 8.36 -24.65 7.14
N ARG A 338 8.85 -23.53 6.57
CA ARG A 338 8.89 -22.23 7.26
C ARG A 338 7.48 -21.66 7.45
N LEU A 339 6.64 -21.72 6.41
CA LEU A 339 5.24 -21.31 6.46
C LEU A 339 4.46 -22.15 7.47
N ALA A 340 4.62 -23.47 7.48
CA ALA A 340 3.96 -24.33 8.46
C ALA A 340 4.33 -23.94 9.91
N ALA A 341 5.59 -23.57 10.15
CA ALA A 341 6.06 -23.14 11.46
C ALA A 341 5.45 -21.78 11.89
N ILE A 342 5.38 -20.82 10.97
CA ILE A 342 4.73 -19.51 11.15
C ILE A 342 3.24 -19.72 11.46
N LEU A 343 2.52 -20.45 10.62
CA LEU A 343 1.08 -20.71 10.79
C LEU A 343 0.74 -21.43 12.11
N SER A 344 1.64 -22.30 12.60
CA SER A 344 1.45 -23.03 13.87
C SER A 344 1.83 -22.20 15.11
N GLY A 345 2.33 -20.98 14.95
CA GLY A 345 2.84 -20.16 16.07
C GLY A 345 4.11 -20.70 16.72
N THR A 346 4.79 -21.65 16.07
CA THR A 346 6.01 -22.30 16.62
C THR A 346 7.29 -21.56 16.24
N GLY A 347 7.22 -20.60 15.31
CA GLY A 347 8.36 -19.88 14.75
C GLY A 347 8.96 -18.78 15.62
N SER A 348 8.22 -18.24 16.60
CA SER A 348 8.55 -16.92 17.20
C SER A 348 9.29 -16.98 18.54
N SER A 349 10.06 -18.05 18.82
CA SER A 349 10.95 -18.11 20.00
C SER A 349 12.42 -17.75 19.72
N VAL A 350 12.76 -17.30 18.50
CA VAL A 350 14.16 -17.02 18.10
C VAL A 350 14.43 -15.53 17.96
N THR A 351 14.26 -14.75 19.04
CA THR A 351 14.89 -13.43 19.19
C THR A 351 15.00 -13.08 20.67
N ASP A 352 16.00 -13.67 21.35
CA ASP A 352 16.59 -13.06 22.56
C ASP A 352 18.02 -13.57 22.78
N ARG A 353 18.91 -13.25 21.83
CA ARG A 353 20.38 -13.23 22.03
C ARG A 353 20.98 -12.19 21.07
N SER A 354 21.02 -10.95 21.52
CA SER A 354 21.89 -9.88 21.03
C SER A 354 22.40 -9.13 22.23
#